data_AF-A0A7S1P4J8-F1
#
_entry.id   AF-A0A7S1P4J8-F1
#
_cell.length_a   1.000
_cell.length_b   1.000
_cell.length_c   1.000
_cell.angle_alpha   90.00
_cell.angle_beta   90.00
_cell.angle_gamma   90.00
#
_symmetry.space_group_name_H-M   'P 1'
#
loop_
_entity.id
_entity.type
_entity.pdbx_description
1 polymer ?
#
loop_
_entity_poly.entity_id
_entity_poly.type
_entity_poly.pdbx_seq_one_letter_code
_entity_poly.pdbx_strand_id
1 'polypeptide(L)'
;DLFRPRPPARLDGMLADGLVDEVKQLKNSGLEDNISLSKAVGYRQVLAALAECKSPDGVLNGEELTALRERIVTDTYRFAKRQLTWFRSKDEACFRWIDMDKMGEQGALGVIVADFRKARGERETGD
;
A
#
# COMPACT_ATOMS: atom_id res chain seq x y z
N ASP A 1 12.02 17.29 -3.90
CA ASP A 1 11.19 16.17 -4.36
C ASP A 1 11.19 15.09 -3.29
N LEU A 2 10.30 15.19 -2.28
CA LEU A 2 10.48 14.59 -0.95
C LEU A 2 9.31 13.70 -0.52
N PHE A 3 8.73 12.94 -1.46
CA PHE A 3 7.80 11.87 -1.11
C PHE A 3 7.97 10.70 -2.06
N ARG A 4 9.18 10.11 -2.09
CA ARG A 4 9.27 8.70 -2.47
C ARG A 4 8.83 7.97 -1.19
N PRO A 5 7.67 7.31 -1.15
CA PRO A 5 7.29 6.52 0.02
C PRO A 5 8.41 5.49 0.30
N ARG A 6 8.39 4.80 1.44
CA ARG A 6 9.25 3.62 1.66
C ARG A 6 8.56 2.31 1.21
N PRO A 7 8.21 2.05 -0.08
CA PRO A 7 7.80 0.71 -0.49
C PRO A 7 8.93 -0.22 -0.98
N PRO A 8 10.22 0.15 -1.18
CA PRO A 8 11.19 -0.81 -1.75
C PRO A 8 11.32 -2.05 -0.87
N ALA A 9 11.62 -1.89 0.41
CA ALA A 9 11.95 -3.02 1.28
C ALA A 9 10.80 -4.03 1.46
N ARG A 10 9.56 -3.56 1.60
CA ARG A 10 8.40 -4.45 1.72
C ARG A 10 8.12 -5.19 0.41
N LEU A 11 8.19 -4.49 -0.72
CA LEU A 11 8.01 -5.12 -2.03
C LEU A 11 9.13 -6.13 -2.32
N ASP A 12 10.36 -5.79 -1.97
CA ASP A 12 11.52 -6.66 -2.13
C ASP A 12 11.34 -7.94 -1.31
N GLY A 13 10.85 -7.82 -0.07
CA GLY A 13 10.43 -8.96 0.75
C GLY A 13 9.33 -9.78 0.09
N MET A 14 8.23 -9.16 -0.37
CA MET A 14 7.15 -9.88 -1.05
C MET A 14 7.62 -10.63 -2.31
N LEU A 15 8.49 -10.03 -3.11
CA LEU A 15 9.04 -10.68 -4.30
C LEU A 15 9.95 -11.87 -3.91
N ALA A 16 10.77 -11.71 -2.87
CA ALA A 16 11.61 -12.78 -2.34
C ALA A 16 10.79 -13.92 -1.71
N ASP A 17 9.67 -13.59 -1.07
CA ASP A 17 8.75 -14.52 -0.41
C ASP A 17 7.80 -15.23 -1.40
N GLY A 18 7.94 -15.00 -2.71
CA GLY A 18 7.21 -15.74 -3.74
C GLY A 18 5.92 -15.09 -4.22
N LEU A 19 5.79 -13.77 -4.21
CA LEU A 19 4.63 -13.04 -4.76
C LEU A 19 4.25 -13.50 -6.19
N VAL A 20 5.24 -13.77 -7.04
CA VAL A 20 4.99 -14.22 -8.42
C VAL A 20 4.30 -15.59 -8.42
N ASP A 21 4.76 -16.50 -7.58
CA ASP A 21 4.20 -17.85 -7.46
C ASP A 21 2.81 -17.83 -6.84
N GLU A 22 2.58 -16.99 -5.82
CA GLU A 22 1.25 -16.76 -5.24
C GLU A 22 0.24 -16.34 -6.33
N VAL A 23 0.60 -15.35 -7.16
CA VAL A 23 -0.29 -14.85 -8.22
C VAL A 23 -0.51 -15.91 -9.31
N LYS A 24 0.49 -16.73 -9.63
CA LYS A 24 0.32 -17.87 -10.57
C LYS A 24 -0.71 -18.87 -10.03
N GLN A 25 -0.62 -19.23 -8.75
CA GLN A 25 -1.57 -20.15 -8.11
C GLN A 25 -2.99 -19.57 -8.10
N LEU A 26 -3.12 -18.28 -7.75
CA LEU A 26 -4.41 -17.59 -7.75
C LEU A 26 -4.98 -17.46 -9.17
N LYS A 27 -4.15 -17.18 -10.17
CA LYS A 27 -4.57 -17.16 -11.59
C LYS A 27 -5.19 -18.49 -12.00
N ASN A 28 -4.54 -19.60 -11.66
CA ASN A 28 -5.07 -20.95 -11.91
C ASN A 28 -6.37 -21.25 -11.14
N SER A 29 -6.67 -20.47 -10.10
CA SER A 29 -7.86 -20.60 -9.26
C SER A 29 -8.96 -19.57 -9.60
N GLY A 30 -8.85 -18.85 -10.72
CA GLY A 30 -9.87 -17.88 -11.17
C GLY A 30 -9.66 -16.44 -10.66
N LEU A 31 -8.43 -16.03 -10.35
CA LEU A 31 -8.13 -14.65 -9.95
C LEU A 31 -8.64 -13.60 -10.93
N GLU A 32 -8.63 -13.90 -12.23
CA GLU A 32 -9.07 -12.96 -13.27
C GLU A 32 -10.57 -12.63 -13.16
N ASP A 33 -11.38 -13.57 -12.65
CA ASP A 33 -12.80 -13.36 -12.38
C ASP A 33 -13.05 -12.52 -11.12
N ASN A 34 -12.07 -12.45 -10.21
CA ASN A 34 -12.12 -11.60 -9.03
C ASN A 34 -11.65 -10.17 -9.36
N ILE A 35 -12.61 -9.32 -9.76
CA ILE A 35 -12.35 -7.92 -10.18
C ILE A 35 -11.59 -7.10 -9.13
N SER A 36 -11.80 -7.37 -7.84
CA SER A 36 -11.13 -6.61 -6.77
C SER A 36 -9.66 -6.98 -6.66
N LEU A 37 -9.36 -8.28 -6.56
CA LEU A 37 -8.00 -8.78 -6.41
C LEU A 37 -7.19 -8.63 -7.71
N SER A 38 -7.77 -8.91 -8.88
CA SER A 38 -7.07 -8.78 -10.18
C SER A 38 -6.64 -7.34 -10.48
N LYS A 39 -7.32 -6.35 -9.91
CA LYS A 39 -6.99 -4.92 -10.06
C LYS A 39 -6.10 -4.37 -8.95
N ALA A 40 -5.84 -5.12 -7.89
CA ALA A 40 -5.01 -4.69 -6.78
C ALA A 40 -3.56 -4.41 -7.25
N VAL A 41 -2.92 -3.42 -6.62
CA VAL A 41 -1.49 -3.13 -6.85
C VAL A 41 -0.66 -4.31 -6.34
N GLY A 42 0.35 -4.72 -7.10
CA GLY A 42 1.06 -5.99 -6.93
C GLY A 42 0.52 -7.02 -7.90
N TYR A 43 -0.72 -7.45 -7.68
CA TYR A 43 -1.38 -8.52 -8.46
C TYR A 43 -1.54 -8.17 -9.93
N ARG A 44 -2.09 -6.97 -10.24
CA ARG A 44 -2.29 -6.55 -11.64
C ARG A 44 -0.98 -6.50 -12.43
N GLN A 45 0.10 -6.04 -11.80
CA GLN A 45 1.40 -5.93 -12.47
C GLN A 45 2.03 -7.31 -12.67
N VAL A 46 1.89 -8.22 -11.71
CA VAL A 46 2.36 -9.61 -11.85
C VAL A 46 1.58 -10.33 -12.94
N LEU A 47 0.24 -10.20 -12.98
CA LEU A 47 -0.59 -10.76 -14.06
C LEU A 47 -0.16 -10.26 -15.44
N ALA A 48 0.11 -8.96 -15.57
CA ALA A 48 0.62 -8.38 -16.82
C ALA A 48 2.03 -8.92 -17.17
N ALA A 49 2.93 -9.01 -16.19
CA ALA A 49 4.27 -9.56 -16.40
C ALA A 49 4.23 -11.03 -16.83
N LEU A 50 3.34 -11.84 -16.23
CA LEU A 50 3.14 -13.24 -16.61
C LEU A 50 2.55 -13.38 -18.02
N ALA A 51 1.68 -12.46 -18.44
CA ALA A 51 1.13 -12.44 -19.79
C ALA A 51 2.17 -12.02 -20.86
N GLU A 52 3.12 -11.16 -20.49
CA GLU A 52 4.24 -10.72 -21.33
C GLU A 52 5.42 -11.71 -21.29
N CYS A 53 5.45 -12.63 -20.32
CA CYS A 53 6.55 -13.55 -20.08
C CYS A 53 6.72 -14.55 -21.23
N LYS A 54 7.96 -14.72 -21.68
CA LYS A 54 8.32 -15.67 -22.75
C LYS A 54 8.60 -17.07 -22.24
N SER A 55 8.76 -17.24 -20.93
CA SER A 55 9.02 -18.54 -20.32
C SER A 55 7.74 -19.40 -20.32
N PRO A 56 7.77 -20.65 -20.83
CA PRO A 56 6.62 -21.56 -20.78
C PRO A 56 6.12 -21.81 -19.35
N ASP A 57 7.04 -21.82 -18.39
CA ASP A 57 6.74 -22.07 -16.98
C ASP A 57 6.36 -20.78 -16.22
N GLY A 58 6.30 -19.64 -16.91
CA GLY A 58 6.02 -18.32 -16.33
C GLY A 58 7.09 -17.88 -15.33
N VAL A 59 8.35 -18.26 -15.57
CA VAL A 59 9.51 -17.82 -14.76
C VAL A 59 10.03 -16.51 -15.33
N LEU A 60 10.01 -15.46 -14.50
CA LEU A 60 10.55 -14.15 -14.87
C LEU A 60 12.07 -14.13 -14.69
N ASN A 61 12.79 -13.64 -15.71
CA ASN A 61 14.22 -13.40 -15.60
C ASN A 61 14.52 -12.13 -14.78
N GLY A 62 15.80 -11.85 -14.54
CA GLY A 62 16.22 -10.70 -13.71
C GLY A 62 15.78 -9.33 -14.25
N GLU A 63 15.76 -9.15 -15.57
CA GLU A 63 15.29 -7.90 -16.19
C GLU A 63 13.77 -7.75 -16.06
N GLU A 64 13.02 -8.84 -16.29
CA GLU A 64 11.56 -8.88 -16.12
C GLU A 64 11.15 -8.62 -14.66
N LEU A 65 11.87 -9.20 -13.69
CA LEU A 65 11.66 -8.96 -12.26
C LEU A 65 11.95 -7.49 -11.89
N THR A 66 13.01 -6.92 -12.43
CA THR A 66 13.36 -5.51 -12.19
C THR A 66 12.28 -4.58 -12.76
N ALA A 67 11.82 -4.84 -13.99
CA ALA A 67 10.75 -4.07 -14.62
C ALA A 67 9.42 -4.22 -13.85
N LEU A 68 9.06 -5.43 -13.44
CA LEU A 68 7.88 -5.70 -12.61
C LEU A 68 7.93 -4.88 -11.32
N ARG A 69 9.06 -4.93 -10.63
CA ARG A 69 9.29 -4.17 -9.39
C ARG A 69 9.08 -2.67 -9.61
N GLU A 70 9.67 -2.10 -10.65
CA GLU A 70 9.51 -0.67 -10.96
C GLU A 70 8.07 -0.28 -11.26
N ARG A 71 7.33 -1.13 -11.98
CA ARG A 71 5.89 -0.95 -12.25
C ARG A 71 5.10 -0.92 -10.94
N ILE A 72 5.36 -1.86 -10.02
CA ILE A 72 4.67 -1.92 -8.71
C ILE A 72 5.01 -0.70 -7.85
N VAL A 73 6.29 -0.30 -7.77
CA VAL A 73 6.70 0.90 -7.02
C VAL A 73 6.00 2.15 -7.54
N THR A 74 5.97 2.31 -8.87
CA THR A 74 5.33 3.47 -9.52
C THR A 74 3.84 3.54 -9.20
N ASP A 75 3.13 2.42 -9.34
CA ASP A 75 1.69 2.40 -9.10
C ASP A 75 1.35 2.49 -7.61
N THR A 76 2.21 1.98 -6.71
CA THR A 76 2.10 2.18 -5.26
C THR A 76 2.21 3.67 -4.93
N TYR A 77 3.18 4.38 -5.52
CA TYR A 77 3.33 5.82 -5.33
C TYR A 77 2.11 6.59 -5.85
N ARG A 78 1.66 6.30 -7.08
CA ARG A 78 0.46 6.92 -7.66
C ARG A 78 -0.78 6.66 -6.80
N PHE A 79 -0.91 5.45 -6.26
CA PHE A 79 -2.01 5.11 -5.36
C PHE A 79 -1.94 5.92 -4.07
N ALA A 80 -0.79 5.97 -3.39
CA ALA A 80 -0.59 6.76 -2.18
C ALA A 80 -0.87 8.26 -2.42
N LYS A 81 -0.40 8.81 -3.55
CA LYS A 81 -0.67 10.20 -3.94
C LYS A 81 -2.18 10.44 -4.13
N ARG A 82 -2.88 9.54 -4.82
CA ARG A 82 -4.35 9.64 -5.00
C ARG A 82 -5.09 9.58 -3.66
N GLN A 83 -4.69 8.68 -2.77
CA GLN A 83 -5.26 8.58 -1.41
C GLN A 83 -5.08 9.92 -0.67
N LEU A 84 -3.86 10.47 -0.66
CA LEU A 84 -3.57 11.74 -0.01
C LEU A 84 -4.36 12.91 -0.62
N THR A 85 -4.44 12.99 -1.95
CA THR A 85 -5.25 14.00 -2.65
C THR A 85 -6.72 13.88 -2.28
N TRP A 86 -7.25 12.65 -2.23
CA TRP A 86 -8.65 12.42 -1.85
C TRP A 86 -8.91 12.87 -0.41
N PHE A 87 -8.07 12.48 0.56
CA PHE A 87 -8.21 12.92 1.95
C PHE A 87 -8.15 14.45 2.08
N ARG A 88 -7.23 15.12 1.36
CA ARG A 88 -7.12 16.58 1.35
C ARG A 88 -8.29 17.29 0.66
N SER A 89 -8.97 16.63 -0.26
CA SER A 89 -10.17 17.18 -0.93
C SER A 89 -11.45 17.06 -0.11
N LYS A 90 -11.42 16.25 0.97
CA LYS A 90 -12.52 16.22 1.93
C LYS A 90 -12.40 17.40 2.88
N ASP A 91 -13.54 17.85 3.38
CA ASP A 91 -13.61 18.96 4.34
C ASP A 91 -12.63 18.74 5.49
N GLU A 92 -11.80 19.74 5.77
CA GLU A 92 -10.78 19.70 6.82
C GLU A 92 -11.40 19.43 8.20
N ALA A 93 -12.69 19.74 8.38
CA ALA A 93 -13.43 19.46 9.60
C ALA A 93 -13.67 17.96 9.87
N CYS A 94 -13.54 17.08 8.87
CA CYS A 94 -13.84 15.66 9.02
C CYS A 94 -12.65 14.81 9.49
N PHE A 95 -11.41 15.31 9.36
CA PHE A 95 -10.21 14.51 9.62
C PHE A 95 -9.22 15.25 10.52
N ARG A 96 -8.74 14.55 11.55
CA ARG A 96 -7.60 15.00 12.35
C ARG A 96 -6.31 14.50 11.71
N TRP A 97 -5.51 15.42 11.16
CA TRP A 97 -4.18 15.09 10.62
C TRP A 97 -3.16 14.94 11.74
N ILE A 98 -2.40 13.84 11.75
CA ILE A 98 -1.31 13.56 12.68
C ILE A 98 -0.01 13.40 11.87
N ASP A 99 1.00 14.18 12.22
CA ASP A 99 2.32 14.14 11.59
C ASP A 99 3.20 13.11 12.31
N MET A 100 3.24 11.89 11.77
CA MET A 100 3.98 10.76 12.38
C MET A 100 5.48 10.99 12.45
N ASP A 101 6.06 11.78 11.55
CA ASP A 101 7.50 12.07 11.55
C ASP A 101 7.89 13.00 12.70
N LYS A 102 6.97 13.86 13.14
CA LYS A 102 7.17 14.76 14.28
C LYS A 102 6.76 14.16 15.62
N MET A 103 5.65 13.43 15.65
CA MET A 103 5.01 13.00 16.89
C MET A 103 5.43 11.59 17.32
N GLY A 104 5.85 10.75 16.38
CA GLY A 104 6.07 9.33 16.62
C GLY A 104 4.80 8.61 17.09
N GLU A 105 4.92 7.32 17.37
CA GLU A 105 3.80 6.47 17.76
C GLU A 105 3.16 6.90 19.08
N GLN A 106 3.96 7.16 20.11
CA GLN A 106 3.47 7.54 21.43
C GLN A 106 2.77 8.91 21.42
N GLY A 107 3.31 9.89 20.68
CA GLY A 107 2.67 11.19 20.52
C GLY A 107 1.34 11.10 19.76
N ALA A 108 1.29 10.29 18.69
CA ALA A 108 0.06 10.04 17.96
C ALA A 108 -1.01 9.38 18.85
N LEU A 109 -0.63 8.36 19.64
CA LEU A 109 -1.53 7.69 20.58
C LEU A 109 -2.10 8.67 21.62
N GLY A 110 -1.26 9.55 22.16
CA GLY A 110 -1.69 10.59 23.10
C GLY A 110 -2.78 11.49 22.51
N VAL A 111 -2.61 11.96 21.27
CA VAL A 111 -3.61 12.78 20.57
C VAL A 111 -4.92 12.00 20.38
N ILE A 112 -4.84 10.76 19.89
CA ILE A 112 -6.02 9.92 19.62
C ILE A 112 -6.81 9.69 20.92
N VAL A 113 -6.13 9.37 22.02
CA VAL A 113 -6.77 9.13 23.33
C VAL A 113 -7.38 10.42 23.88
N ALA A 114 -6.70 11.56 23.75
CA ALA A 114 -7.23 12.85 24.21
C ALA A 114 -8.49 13.26 23.43
N ASP A 115 -8.46 13.14 22.10
CA ASP A 115 -9.62 13.43 21.25
C ASP A 115 -10.79 12.48 21.58
N PHE A 116 -10.51 11.20 21.85
CA PHE A 116 -11.51 10.21 22.27
C PHE A 116 -12.15 10.55 23.62
N ARG A 117 -11.36 10.92 24.64
CA ARG A 117 -11.85 11.33 25.97
C ARG A 117 -12.70 12.58 25.89
N LYS A 118 -12.25 13.58 25.12
CA LYS A 118 -12.98 14.82 24.88
C LYS A 118 -14.34 14.55 24.23
N ALA A 119 -14.40 13.66 23.23
CA ALA A 119 -15.65 13.26 22.59
C ALA A 119 -16.63 12.56 23.54
N ARG A 120 -16.12 11.90 24.61
CA ARG A 120 -16.93 11.27 25.66
C ARG A 120 -17.37 12.21 26.79
N GLY A 121 -16.89 13.47 26.79
CA GLY A 121 -17.21 14.44 27.85
C GLY A 121 -16.48 14.19 29.18
N GLU A 122 -15.45 13.36 29.18
CA GLU A 122 -14.59 13.12 30.34
C GLU A 122 -13.70 14.36 30.53
N ARG A 123 -13.97 15.17 31.56
CA ARG A 123 -13.07 16.27 31.95
C ARG A 123 -11.80 15.67 32.53
N GLU A 124 -10.63 16.22 32.16
CA GLU A 124 -9.40 15.99 32.91
C GLU A 124 -9.69 16.35 34.36
N THR A 125 -9.72 15.34 35.23
CA THR A 125 -9.76 15.51 36.66
C THR A 125 -8.44 16.17 37.03
N GLY A 126 -8.42 17.50 37.06
CA GLY A 126 -7.30 18.29 37.52
C GLY A 126 -7.01 17.98 38.98
N ASP A 127 -5.73 17.73 39.25
CA ASP A 127 -5.12 17.78 40.58
C ASP A 127 -4.48 19.17 40.76
#